data_AF-A0AAA9TS53-F1
#
_entry.id   AF-A0AAA9TS53-F1
#
_cell.length_a   1.000
_cell.length_b   1.000
_cell.length_c   1.000
_cell.angle_alpha   90.00
_cell.angle_beta   90.00
_cell.angle_gamma   90.00
#
_symmetry.space_group_name_H-M   'P 1'
#
loop_
_entity.id
_entity.type
_entity.pdbx_description
1 polymer ?
#
loop_
_entity_poly.entity_id
_entity_poly.type
_entity_poly.pdbx_seq_one_letter_code
_entity_poly.pdbx_strand_id
1 'polypeptide(L)'
;MDGPEDSTGQPGPADRSHRSSVSSVGARAADVLVYLADDSMVPLAVENLPSLSAHELHRAIREVLQLPDIALDAFALWLVSPLLEVQLKPKHQPYKLGRQWQELLLRFTDAPDDDVAMDEPSLQFRRNVFFPKRRELQIHDKEVLRLLYEEAKGNVLASRYPCDVEDCEALGALVCRVQLGPYQPGQPTACALREKLDSFLPAHLCKRGHGLFAALRGRGAKAGTGEQGLLNAYRRVQEAAGSDGEREASLSPHYRAYLLKCHELPFYGCAFFHGEIDKPAQGFLHRGGRKPVSVAISLDGVHVIDCREKHVLLGLRFQELSWDHTSPEEEESVLWLEFDGDNEGTPVNKLLKIYSKQAELMSSLIEYCIELSQAAEPAASQEAGPTSASGSSPPPHQRPQLRRQGSVVCSRIQHLSTIDYVEEVVKNPPAVQEMQF
;
A
#
# COMPACT_ATOMS: atom_id res chain seq x y z
N MET A 1 -74.80 -27.26 -64.06
CA MET A 1 -74.53 -28.59 -63.51
C MET A 1 -73.82 -28.37 -62.20
N ASP A 2 -74.56 -28.66 -61.13
CA ASP A 2 -74.17 -29.31 -59.87
C ASP A 2 -72.83 -28.95 -59.20
N GLY A 3 -72.93 -28.57 -57.92
CA GLY A 3 -71.83 -28.40 -56.96
C GLY A 3 -71.21 -29.75 -56.53
N PRO A 4 -70.85 -29.99 -55.25
CA PRO A 4 -70.79 -29.12 -54.08
C PRO A 4 -69.46 -29.28 -53.27
N GLU A 5 -69.54 -28.84 -52.01
CA GLU A 5 -68.58 -28.74 -50.90
C GLU A 5 -67.99 -30.06 -50.35
N ASP A 6 -67.14 -29.88 -49.34
CA ASP A 6 -66.62 -30.81 -48.30
C ASP A 6 -65.36 -31.64 -48.61
N SER A 7 -64.45 -31.93 -47.67
CA SER A 7 -64.10 -31.39 -46.33
C SER A 7 -62.85 -32.16 -45.84
N THR A 8 -62.24 -31.68 -44.77
CA THR A 8 -61.32 -32.35 -43.82
C THR A 8 -59.81 -32.49 -44.13
N GLY A 9 -59.03 -31.83 -43.25
CA GLY A 9 -57.59 -32.02 -43.03
C GLY A 9 -56.99 -30.96 -42.09
N GLN A 10 -56.99 -31.20 -40.76
CA GLN A 10 -56.29 -30.42 -39.71
C GLN A 10 -54.95 -31.11 -39.33
N PRO A 11 -54.04 -30.52 -38.51
CA PRO A 11 -53.75 -29.10 -38.24
C PRO A 11 -52.22 -28.77 -38.25
N GLY A 12 -51.86 -27.48 -38.16
CA GLY A 12 -50.53 -27.01 -37.75
C GLY A 12 -50.63 -25.68 -36.98
N PRO A 13 -49.97 -25.50 -35.82
CA PRO A 13 -50.18 -24.33 -34.97
C PRO A 13 -49.25 -23.19 -35.40
N ALA A 14 -49.84 -22.05 -35.78
CA ALA A 14 -49.15 -20.77 -35.81
C ALA A 14 -49.80 -19.89 -34.74
N ASP A 15 -49.14 -19.81 -33.59
CA ASP A 15 -49.59 -19.04 -32.44
C ASP A 15 -49.40 -17.55 -32.67
N ARG A 16 -50.46 -16.81 -32.33
CA ARG A 16 -50.57 -15.36 -32.46
C ARG A 16 -49.71 -14.68 -31.39
N SER A 17 -48.72 -13.90 -31.83
CA SER A 17 -47.88 -13.09 -30.95
C SER A 17 -48.67 -11.89 -30.38
N HIS A 18 -49.20 -12.06 -29.18
CA HIS A 18 -49.51 -10.98 -28.26
C HIS A 18 -48.19 -10.45 -27.69
N ARG A 19 -47.75 -9.27 -28.14
CA ARG A 19 -46.58 -8.59 -27.57
C ARG A 19 -47.00 -7.92 -26.25
N SER A 20 -46.97 -8.72 -25.19
CA SER A 20 -47.06 -8.27 -23.80
C SER A 20 -45.89 -7.35 -23.48
N SER A 21 -46.20 -6.19 -22.91
CA SER A 21 -45.25 -5.29 -22.28
C SER A 21 -44.67 -5.98 -21.05
N VAL A 22 -43.53 -6.63 -21.22
CA VAL A 22 -42.73 -7.12 -20.10
C VAL A 22 -41.99 -5.92 -19.53
N SER A 23 -42.48 -5.41 -18.40
CA SER A 23 -41.68 -4.57 -17.50
C SER A 23 -40.50 -5.42 -17.04
N SER A 24 -39.39 -5.37 -17.77
CA SER A 24 -38.10 -5.82 -17.27
C SER A 24 -37.73 -4.89 -16.12
N VAL A 25 -38.00 -5.33 -14.90
CA VAL A 25 -37.17 -4.96 -13.74
C VAL A 25 -35.82 -5.66 -13.99
N GLY A 26 -35.12 -5.20 -15.02
CA GLY A 26 -33.73 -5.56 -15.25
C GLY A 26 -32.95 -4.96 -14.10
N ALA A 27 -32.09 -5.76 -13.47
CA ALA A 27 -31.11 -5.24 -12.53
C ALA A 27 -30.48 -3.98 -13.16
N ARG A 28 -30.64 -2.82 -12.52
CA ARG A 28 -29.95 -1.60 -12.96
C ARG A 28 -28.47 -1.98 -13.04
N ALA A 29 -27.86 -1.82 -14.21
CA ALA A 29 -26.44 -2.01 -14.36
C ALA A 29 -25.73 -1.11 -13.34
N ALA A 30 -24.74 -1.64 -12.63
CA ALA A 30 -23.96 -0.82 -11.70
C ALA A 30 -23.23 0.26 -12.50
N ASP A 31 -23.33 1.50 -12.05
CA ASP A 31 -22.70 2.66 -12.69
C ASP A 31 -21.21 2.75 -12.31
N VAL A 32 -20.86 2.25 -11.11
CA VAL A 32 -19.49 2.24 -10.57
C VAL A 32 -19.21 0.90 -9.91
N LEU A 33 -18.02 0.35 -10.15
CA LEU A 33 -17.46 -0.77 -9.42
C LEU A 33 -16.30 -0.28 -8.57
N VAL A 34 -16.34 -0.59 -7.28
CA VAL A 34 -15.23 -0.32 -6.36
C VAL A 34 -14.65 -1.64 -5.89
N TYR A 35 -13.36 -1.83 -6.14
CA TYR A 35 -12.64 -3.05 -5.78
C TYR A 35 -12.17 -2.99 -4.32
N LEU A 36 -12.30 -4.11 -3.62
CA LEU A 36 -11.73 -4.34 -2.30
C LEU A 36 -10.36 -5.04 -2.45
N ALA A 37 -9.60 -5.11 -1.37
CA ALA A 37 -8.25 -5.67 -1.39
C ALA A 37 -8.17 -7.20 -1.66
N ASP A 38 -9.30 -7.89 -1.59
CA ASP A 38 -9.45 -9.32 -1.93
C ASP A 38 -10.00 -9.54 -3.36
N ASP A 39 -9.91 -8.50 -4.20
CA ASP A 39 -10.44 -8.44 -5.58
C ASP A 39 -11.96 -8.57 -5.70
N SER A 40 -12.70 -8.64 -4.59
CA SER A 40 -14.16 -8.55 -4.62
C SER A 40 -14.60 -7.12 -4.97
N MET A 41 -15.82 -6.99 -5.49
CA MET A 41 -16.34 -5.70 -5.98
C MET A 41 -17.60 -5.27 -5.25
N VAL A 42 -17.70 -3.97 -4.97
CA VAL A 42 -18.88 -3.30 -4.45
C VAL A 42 -19.55 -2.53 -5.59
N PRO A 43 -20.63 -3.08 -6.19
CA PRO A 43 -21.37 -2.38 -7.23
C PRO A 43 -22.22 -1.26 -6.63
N LEU A 44 -22.11 -0.06 -7.20
CA LEU A 44 -22.91 1.11 -6.79
C LEU A 44 -23.75 1.59 -7.98
N ALA A 45 -25.04 1.75 -7.75
CA ALA A 45 -25.92 2.51 -8.63
C ALA A 45 -25.91 3.97 -8.15
N VAL A 46 -25.51 4.89 -9.00
CA VAL A 46 -25.24 6.28 -8.59
C VAL A 46 -25.85 7.28 -9.55
N GLU A 47 -26.33 8.39 -9.01
CA GLU A 47 -26.85 9.48 -9.81
C GLU A 47 -25.73 10.46 -10.17
N ASN A 48 -25.68 10.89 -11.43
CA ASN A 48 -24.73 11.89 -11.93
C ASN A 48 -23.25 11.58 -11.62
N LEU A 49 -22.80 10.40 -12.10
CA LEU A 49 -21.42 9.90 -11.94
C LEU A 49 -20.31 10.95 -12.13
N PRO A 50 -20.34 11.84 -13.15
CA PRO A 50 -19.27 12.82 -13.35
C PRO A 50 -19.11 13.86 -12.23
N SER A 51 -20.16 14.10 -11.42
CA SER A 51 -20.11 15.07 -10.32
C SER A 51 -19.75 14.48 -8.96
N LEU A 52 -19.84 13.16 -8.82
CA LEU A 52 -19.66 12.50 -7.53
C LEU A 52 -18.24 12.66 -7.01
N SER A 53 -18.17 13.12 -5.77
CA SER A 53 -16.92 13.21 -5.03
C SER A 53 -16.50 11.86 -4.46
N ALA A 54 -15.20 11.71 -4.20
CA ALA A 54 -14.67 10.55 -3.51
C ALA A 54 -15.29 10.38 -2.12
N HIS A 55 -15.63 11.48 -1.45
CA HIS A 55 -16.32 11.45 -0.15
C HIS A 55 -17.72 10.85 -0.22
N GLU A 56 -18.52 11.23 -1.22
CA GLU A 56 -19.87 10.69 -1.41
C GLU A 56 -19.83 9.19 -1.74
N LEU A 57 -18.92 8.78 -2.62
CA LEU A 57 -18.71 7.37 -2.94
C LEU A 57 -18.22 6.58 -1.72
N HIS A 58 -17.31 7.13 -0.93
CA HIS A 58 -16.84 6.51 0.31
C HIS A 58 -18.01 6.27 1.28
N ARG A 59 -18.90 7.25 1.49
CA ARG A 59 -20.09 7.07 2.32
C ARG A 59 -21.01 5.97 1.79
N ALA A 60 -21.26 5.94 0.48
CA ALA A 60 -22.08 4.90 -0.15
C ALA A 60 -21.49 3.49 0.06
N ILE A 61 -20.18 3.33 -0.09
CA ILE A 61 -19.49 2.05 0.15
C ILE A 61 -19.64 1.62 1.60
N ARG A 62 -19.41 2.54 2.56
CA ARG A 62 -19.60 2.26 3.98
C ARG A 62 -21.02 1.77 4.27
N GLU A 63 -22.03 2.41 3.69
CA GLU A 63 -23.44 2.04 3.88
C GLU A 63 -23.74 0.66 3.30
N VAL A 64 -23.29 0.38 2.08
CA VAL A 64 -23.48 -0.93 1.41
C VAL A 64 -22.79 -2.05 2.18
N LEU A 65 -21.57 -1.81 2.67
CA LEU A 65 -20.79 -2.77 3.46
C LEU A 65 -21.19 -2.78 4.95
N GLN A 66 -22.12 -1.92 5.38
CA GLN A 66 -22.58 -1.78 6.77
C GLN A 66 -21.42 -1.54 7.77
N LEU A 67 -20.40 -0.79 7.35
CA LEU A 67 -19.22 -0.54 8.17
C LEU A 67 -19.47 0.55 9.24
N PRO A 68 -18.87 0.45 10.43
CA PRO A 68 -18.97 1.46 11.47
C PRO A 68 -18.29 2.79 11.07
N ASP A 69 -18.57 3.87 11.81
CA ASP A 69 -18.05 5.22 11.52
C ASP A 69 -16.52 5.30 11.45
N ILE A 70 -15.82 4.48 12.24
CA ILE A 70 -14.35 4.40 12.20
C ILE A 70 -13.81 4.05 10.80
N ALA A 71 -14.60 3.39 9.95
CA ALA A 71 -14.21 3.06 8.58
C ALA A 71 -14.01 4.33 7.71
N LEU A 72 -14.72 5.43 8.01
CA LEU A 72 -14.54 6.70 7.30
C LEU A 72 -13.14 7.30 7.52
N ASP A 73 -12.51 6.98 8.65
CA ASP A 73 -11.14 7.37 8.97
C ASP A 73 -10.12 6.33 8.49
N ALA A 74 -10.47 5.04 8.66
CA ALA A 74 -9.56 3.92 8.43
C ALA A 74 -9.29 3.63 6.95
N PHE A 75 -10.23 3.96 6.07
CA PHE A 75 -10.14 3.70 4.65
C PHE A 75 -10.24 4.98 3.81
N ALA A 76 -9.84 4.87 2.55
CA ALA A 76 -9.93 5.91 1.55
C ALA A 76 -10.15 5.27 0.17
N LEU A 77 -10.54 6.11 -0.79
CA LEU A 77 -10.59 5.70 -2.19
C LEU A 77 -9.25 5.96 -2.87
N TRP A 78 -8.83 5.02 -3.70
CA TRP A 78 -7.60 5.06 -4.46
C TRP A 78 -7.86 4.80 -5.93
N LEU A 79 -7.13 5.47 -6.82
CA LEU A 79 -6.95 5.03 -8.20
C LEU A 79 -5.65 4.25 -8.27
N VAL A 80 -5.72 3.01 -8.76
CA VAL A 80 -4.61 2.06 -8.72
C VAL A 80 -4.48 1.37 -10.07
N SER A 81 -3.29 1.44 -10.66
CA SER A 81 -2.85 0.63 -11.80
C SER A 81 -1.43 0.11 -11.55
N PRO A 82 -0.91 -0.80 -12.40
CA PRO A 82 0.50 -1.21 -12.35
C PRO A 82 1.52 -0.07 -12.39
N LEU A 83 1.18 1.08 -13.00
CA LEU A 83 2.12 2.19 -13.21
C LEU A 83 2.05 3.27 -12.11
N LEU A 84 0.88 3.49 -11.52
CA LEU A 84 0.66 4.57 -10.55
C LEU A 84 -0.44 4.22 -9.53
N GLU A 85 -0.22 4.59 -8.26
CA GLU A 85 -1.21 4.49 -7.18
C GLU A 85 -1.42 5.86 -6.54
N VAL A 86 -2.66 6.32 -6.42
CA VAL A 86 -2.98 7.64 -5.86
C VAL A 86 -4.18 7.56 -4.91
N GLN A 87 -3.97 7.93 -3.65
CA GLN A 87 -5.07 8.16 -2.71
C GLN A 87 -5.83 9.44 -3.09
N LEU A 88 -7.16 9.34 -3.20
CA LEU A 88 -8.01 10.46 -3.54
C LEU A 88 -8.30 11.34 -2.32
N LYS A 89 -8.29 12.66 -2.53
CA LYS A 89 -8.79 13.62 -1.53
C LYS A 89 -10.33 13.60 -1.54
N PRO A 90 -11.01 13.91 -0.42
CA PRO A 90 -12.46 13.86 -0.32
C PRO A 90 -13.21 14.60 -1.45
N LYS A 91 -12.67 15.75 -1.88
CA LYS A 91 -13.25 16.61 -2.93
C LYS A 91 -12.95 16.17 -4.37
N HIS A 92 -12.06 15.20 -4.58
CA HIS A 92 -11.74 14.71 -5.92
C HIS A 92 -12.95 14.00 -6.53
N GLN A 93 -13.08 14.06 -7.85
CA GLN A 93 -14.13 13.38 -8.61
C GLN A 93 -13.51 12.18 -9.34
N PRO A 94 -13.67 10.93 -8.84
CA PRO A 94 -12.93 9.78 -9.36
C PRO A 94 -13.15 9.55 -10.85
N TYR A 95 -14.37 9.74 -11.34
CA TYR A 95 -14.70 9.62 -12.76
C TYR A 95 -13.84 10.55 -13.64
N LYS A 96 -13.69 11.83 -13.25
CA LYS A 96 -12.90 12.79 -14.02
C LYS A 96 -11.42 12.47 -13.98
N LEU A 97 -10.90 12.07 -12.81
CA LEU A 97 -9.50 11.66 -12.69
C LEU A 97 -9.19 10.41 -13.50
N GLY A 98 -10.10 9.42 -13.53
CA GLY A 98 -9.96 8.24 -14.38
C GLY A 98 -9.92 8.60 -15.88
N ARG A 99 -10.68 9.62 -16.32
CA ARG A 99 -10.62 10.13 -17.70
C ARG A 99 -9.30 10.86 -18.03
N GLN A 100 -8.59 11.36 -17.01
CA GLN A 100 -7.31 12.04 -17.13
C GLN A 100 -6.13 11.11 -16.81
N TRP A 101 -6.37 9.81 -16.68
CA TRP A 101 -5.35 8.89 -16.18
C TRP A 101 -4.07 8.89 -17.03
N GLN A 102 -4.21 8.86 -18.36
CA GLN A 102 -3.05 8.93 -19.27
C GLN A 102 -2.23 10.22 -19.08
N GLU A 103 -2.88 11.36 -18.87
CA GLU A 103 -2.20 12.64 -18.58
C GLU A 103 -1.43 12.57 -17.25
N LEU A 104 -2.00 11.91 -16.23
CA LEU A 104 -1.34 11.69 -14.95
C LEU A 104 -0.13 10.74 -15.09
N LEU A 105 -0.26 9.67 -15.87
CA LEU A 105 0.85 8.74 -16.13
C LEU A 105 2.00 9.43 -16.85
N LEU A 106 1.73 10.23 -17.88
CA LEU A 106 2.75 10.99 -18.60
C LEU A 106 3.49 11.98 -17.68
N ARG A 107 2.78 12.57 -16.70
CA ARG A 107 3.36 13.48 -15.72
C ARG A 107 4.20 12.77 -14.67
N PHE A 108 3.73 11.63 -14.15
CA PHE A 108 4.27 11.01 -12.94
C PHE A 108 5.01 9.69 -13.16
N THR A 109 5.23 9.26 -14.41
CA THR A 109 5.93 8.02 -14.73
C THR A 109 6.84 8.17 -15.94
N ASP A 110 7.83 7.28 -16.02
CA ASP A 110 8.69 7.08 -17.20
C ASP A 110 8.29 5.84 -18.01
N ALA A 111 7.01 5.43 -17.90
CA ALA A 111 6.50 4.29 -18.62
C ALA A 111 6.50 4.56 -20.14
N PRO A 112 6.78 3.55 -20.98
CA PRO A 112 6.65 3.66 -22.44
C PRO A 112 5.24 4.11 -22.87
N ASP A 113 5.14 4.87 -23.95
CA ASP A 113 3.86 5.38 -24.46
C ASP A 113 2.83 4.27 -24.73
N ASP A 114 3.29 3.10 -25.21
CA ASP A 114 2.42 1.93 -25.43
C ASP A 114 1.83 1.39 -24.12
N ASP A 115 2.64 1.36 -23.04
CA ASP A 115 2.18 0.93 -21.72
C ASP A 115 1.20 1.96 -21.13
N VAL A 116 1.50 3.25 -21.27
CA VAL A 116 0.62 4.36 -20.84
C VAL A 116 -0.73 4.32 -21.58
N ALA A 117 -0.73 4.03 -22.87
CA ALA A 117 -1.96 3.99 -23.68
C ALA A 117 -2.89 2.83 -23.29
N MET A 118 -2.32 1.72 -22.79
CA MET A 118 -3.06 0.51 -22.41
C MET A 118 -3.42 0.45 -20.93
N ASP A 119 -2.85 1.33 -20.10
CA ASP A 119 -3.05 1.32 -18.66
C ASP A 119 -4.36 2.02 -18.25
N GLU A 120 -5.16 1.33 -17.43
CA GLU A 120 -6.42 1.84 -16.89
C GLU A 120 -6.43 1.70 -15.37
N PRO A 121 -6.87 2.74 -14.62
CA PRO A 121 -6.91 2.66 -13.17
C PRO A 121 -8.18 1.95 -12.70
N SER A 122 -8.01 1.11 -11.69
CA SER A 122 -9.12 0.60 -10.89
C SER A 122 -9.41 1.54 -9.72
N LEU A 123 -10.70 1.75 -9.41
CA LEU A 123 -11.11 2.45 -8.19
C LEU A 123 -11.16 1.45 -7.03
N GLN A 124 -10.31 1.64 -6.04
CA GLN A 124 -10.16 0.71 -4.92
C GLN A 124 -10.51 1.35 -3.57
N PHE A 125 -11.09 0.56 -2.68
CA PHE A 125 -11.32 0.90 -1.27
C PHE A 125 -10.23 0.29 -0.41
N ARG A 126 -9.30 1.11 0.06
CA ARG A 126 -8.06 0.68 0.72
C ARG A 126 -7.80 1.46 1.99
N ARG A 127 -6.87 0.98 2.81
CA ARG A 127 -6.41 1.66 4.02
C ARG A 127 -6.03 3.11 3.70
N ASN A 128 -6.47 4.03 4.55
CA ASN A 128 -6.08 5.43 4.48
C ASN A 128 -4.63 5.56 4.98
N VAL A 129 -3.73 6.13 4.16
CA VAL A 129 -2.32 6.34 4.54
C VAL A 129 -2.18 7.19 5.81
N PHE A 130 -3.18 8.04 6.08
CA PHE A 130 -3.22 8.93 7.25
C PHE A 130 -3.92 8.30 8.47
N PHE A 131 -4.28 7.02 8.44
CA PHE A 131 -4.85 6.36 9.60
C PHE A 131 -3.75 5.85 10.54
N PRO A 132 -3.67 6.32 11.80
CA PRO A 132 -2.59 5.92 12.70
C PRO A 132 -2.69 4.45 13.15
N LYS A 133 -1.57 3.72 13.13
CA LYS A 133 -1.48 2.33 13.64
C LYS A 133 -2.06 2.18 15.06
N ARG A 134 -1.80 3.17 15.95
CA ARG A 134 -2.36 3.19 17.32
C ARG A 134 -3.89 3.17 17.38
N ARG A 135 -4.58 3.83 16.43
CA ARG A 135 -6.05 3.83 16.36
C ARG A 135 -6.56 2.52 15.80
N GLU A 136 -5.82 1.94 14.86
CA GLU A 136 -6.13 0.63 14.28
C GLU A 136 -6.16 -0.49 15.33
N LEU A 137 -5.29 -0.45 16.35
CA LEU A 137 -5.30 -1.39 17.47
C LEU A 137 -6.63 -1.42 18.25
N GLN A 138 -7.36 -0.31 18.24
CA GLN A 138 -8.64 -0.13 18.94
C GLN A 138 -9.84 -0.67 18.13
N ILE A 139 -9.62 -1.16 16.92
CA ILE A 139 -10.68 -1.68 16.06
C ILE A 139 -11.07 -3.09 16.51
N HIS A 140 -12.34 -3.29 16.86
CA HIS A 140 -12.88 -4.61 17.20
C HIS A 140 -13.86 -5.15 16.14
N ASP A 141 -14.32 -4.29 15.25
CA ASP A 141 -15.25 -4.66 14.20
C ASP A 141 -14.63 -5.68 13.24
N LYS A 142 -15.36 -6.78 13.01
CA LYS A 142 -14.87 -7.93 12.23
C LYS A 142 -14.60 -7.54 10.78
N GLU A 143 -15.49 -6.80 10.14
CA GLU A 143 -15.37 -6.48 8.71
C GLU A 143 -14.27 -5.45 8.46
N VAL A 144 -14.13 -4.45 9.35
CA VAL A 144 -12.99 -3.51 9.27
C VAL A 144 -11.66 -4.26 9.44
N LEU A 145 -11.56 -5.17 10.41
CA LEU A 145 -10.37 -6.01 10.58
C LEU A 145 -10.10 -6.89 9.36
N ARG A 146 -11.15 -7.49 8.77
CA ARG A 146 -11.04 -8.32 7.57
C ARG A 146 -10.48 -7.52 6.39
N LEU A 147 -11.00 -6.32 6.13
CA LEU A 147 -10.54 -5.48 5.02
C LEU A 147 -9.07 -5.05 5.18
N LEU A 148 -8.67 -4.63 6.38
CA LEU A 148 -7.27 -4.32 6.69
C LEU A 148 -6.36 -5.55 6.53
N TYR A 149 -6.83 -6.70 7.01
CA TYR A 149 -6.12 -7.98 6.90
C TYR A 149 -5.93 -8.40 5.43
N GLU A 150 -6.96 -8.30 4.61
CA GLU A 150 -6.91 -8.66 3.19
C GLU A 150 -5.89 -7.81 2.44
N GLU A 151 -5.86 -6.49 2.70
CA GLU A 151 -4.83 -5.62 2.12
C GLU A 151 -3.41 -5.96 2.61
N ALA A 152 -3.24 -6.19 3.92
CA ALA A 152 -1.96 -6.58 4.49
C ALA A 152 -1.46 -7.90 3.88
N LYS A 153 -2.36 -8.89 3.74
CA LYS A 153 -2.09 -10.19 3.11
C LYS A 153 -1.64 -10.03 1.67
N GLY A 154 -2.36 -9.24 0.86
CA GLY A 154 -1.97 -8.95 -0.52
C GLY A 154 -0.57 -8.37 -0.61
N ASN A 155 -0.24 -7.39 0.24
CA ASN A 155 1.08 -6.75 0.27
C ASN A 155 2.21 -7.72 0.65
N VAL A 156 1.99 -8.66 1.56
CA VAL A 156 2.96 -9.71 1.92
C VAL A 156 3.13 -10.69 0.76
N LEU A 157 2.05 -11.23 0.20
CA LEU A 157 2.12 -12.20 -0.90
C LEU A 157 2.79 -11.63 -2.15
N ALA A 158 2.52 -10.36 -2.47
CA ALA A 158 3.17 -9.63 -3.56
C ALA A 158 4.64 -9.29 -3.28
N SER A 159 5.17 -9.62 -2.09
CA SER A 159 6.50 -9.20 -1.63
C SER A 159 6.69 -7.67 -1.66
N ARG A 160 5.59 -6.91 -1.53
CA ARG A 160 5.62 -5.45 -1.32
C ARG A 160 6.01 -5.12 0.11
N TYR A 161 5.71 -6.03 1.04
CA TYR A 161 6.23 -6.05 2.40
C TYR A 161 7.39 -7.05 2.51
N PRO A 162 8.65 -6.56 2.51
CA PRO A 162 9.83 -7.37 2.86
C PRO A 162 9.69 -8.07 4.21
N CYS A 163 9.59 -9.40 4.20
CA CYS A 163 9.59 -10.21 5.41
C CYS A 163 10.69 -11.26 5.30
N ASP A 164 11.26 -11.66 6.44
CA ASP A 164 12.09 -12.86 6.47
C ASP A 164 11.22 -14.13 6.29
N VAL A 165 11.89 -15.27 6.16
CA VAL A 165 11.20 -16.53 5.86
C VAL A 165 10.29 -16.93 7.01
N GLU A 166 10.79 -16.76 8.23
CA GLU A 166 10.10 -17.09 9.48
C GLU A 166 8.82 -16.26 9.66
N ASP A 167 8.86 -14.96 9.38
CA ASP A 167 7.70 -14.08 9.43
C ASP A 167 6.71 -14.42 8.32
N CYS A 168 7.18 -14.73 7.11
CA CYS A 168 6.31 -15.19 6.02
C CYS A 168 5.57 -16.47 6.41
N GLU A 169 6.25 -17.43 7.03
CA GLU A 169 5.65 -18.69 7.50
C GLU A 169 4.65 -18.47 8.64
N ALA A 170 4.96 -17.57 9.58
CA ALA A 170 4.06 -17.22 10.68
C ALA A 170 2.79 -16.50 10.18
N LEU A 171 2.93 -15.54 9.28
CA LEU A 171 1.82 -14.85 8.64
C LEU A 171 1.00 -15.83 7.78
N GLY A 172 1.64 -16.65 6.96
CA GLY A 172 0.99 -17.68 6.14
C GLY A 172 0.23 -18.71 6.97
N ALA A 173 0.72 -19.06 8.17
CA ALA A 173 0.04 -19.95 9.09
C ALA A 173 -1.29 -19.37 9.61
N LEU A 174 -1.34 -18.05 9.85
CA LEU A 174 -2.59 -17.36 10.18
C LEU A 174 -3.56 -17.35 9.00
N VAL A 175 -3.06 -17.17 7.76
CA VAL A 175 -3.89 -17.31 6.55
C VAL A 175 -4.46 -18.73 6.43
N CYS A 176 -3.64 -19.76 6.68
CA CYS A 176 -4.10 -21.14 6.74
C CYS A 176 -5.21 -21.32 7.77
N ARG A 177 -5.05 -20.73 8.98
CA ARG A 177 -6.05 -20.82 10.04
C ARG A 177 -7.38 -20.13 9.68
N VAL A 178 -7.32 -19.03 8.94
CA VAL A 178 -8.50 -18.31 8.44
C VAL A 178 -9.21 -19.10 7.33
N GLN A 179 -8.46 -19.63 6.36
CA GLN A 179 -9.05 -20.26 5.16
C GLN A 179 -9.39 -21.75 5.34
N LEU A 180 -8.60 -22.48 6.13
CA LEU A 180 -8.68 -23.94 6.30
C LEU A 180 -9.24 -24.35 7.67
N GLY A 181 -9.41 -23.40 8.59
CA GLY A 181 -9.83 -23.67 9.97
C GLY A 181 -8.68 -24.16 10.87
N PRO A 182 -8.96 -24.79 12.01
CA PRO A 182 -7.93 -25.30 12.92
C PRO A 182 -7.16 -26.48 12.31
N TYR A 183 -5.87 -26.61 12.64
CA TYR A 183 -5.07 -27.75 12.18
C TYR A 183 -5.57 -29.06 12.81
N GLN A 184 -5.86 -30.07 11.97
CA GLN A 184 -6.26 -31.41 12.41
C GLN A 184 -5.21 -32.45 12.03
N PRO A 185 -4.55 -33.12 13.01
CA PRO A 185 -3.62 -34.21 12.72
C PRO A 185 -4.30 -35.34 11.93
N GLY A 186 -3.68 -35.78 10.83
CA GLY A 186 -4.16 -36.93 10.04
C GLY A 186 -5.09 -36.60 8.87
N GLN A 187 -5.57 -35.36 8.74
CA GLN A 187 -6.20 -34.90 7.50
C GLN A 187 -5.16 -34.75 6.37
N PRO A 188 -5.55 -34.82 5.09
CA PRO A 188 -4.68 -34.54 3.94
C PRO A 188 -4.33 -33.04 3.81
N THR A 189 -4.17 -32.34 4.94
CA THR A 189 -3.84 -30.91 5.04
C THR A 189 -2.56 -30.58 4.29
N ALA A 190 -1.57 -31.48 4.29
CA ALA A 190 -0.32 -31.27 3.54
C ALA A 190 -0.54 -31.21 2.02
N CYS A 191 -1.42 -32.07 1.46
CA CYS A 191 -1.72 -32.04 0.03
C CYS A 191 -2.52 -30.77 -0.35
N ALA A 192 -3.53 -30.42 0.45
CA ALA A 192 -4.35 -29.22 0.22
C ALA A 192 -3.53 -27.91 0.35
N LEU A 193 -2.64 -27.84 1.34
CA LEU A 193 -1.73 -26.71 1.55
C LEU A 193 -0.79 -26.52 0.35
N ARG A 194 -0.28 -27.65 -0.17
CA ARG A 194 0.65 -27.66 -1.31
C ARG A 194 0.01 -27.18 -2.61
N GLU A 195 -1.28 -27.41 -2.81
CA GLU A 195 -2.01 -26.95 -3.99
C GLU A 195 -2.30 -25.44 -3.98
N LYS A 196 -2.30 -24.81 -2.80
CA LYS A 196 -2.63 -23.39 -2.61
C LYS A 196 -1.49 -22.59 -1.97
N LEU A 197 -0.25 -23.05 -2.14
CA LEU A 197 0.89 -22.50 -1.40
C LEU A 197 1.13 -21.01 -1.68
N ASP A 198 0.82 -20.57 -2.90
CA ASP A 198 0.87 -19.17 -3.36
C ASP A 198 -0.20 -18.26 -2.75
N SER A 199 -1.28 -18.83 -2.20
CA SER A 199 -2.26 -18.08 -1.40
C SER A 199 -1.82 -17.85 0.05
N PHE A 200 -0.75 -18.53 0.50
CA PHE A 200 -0.25 -18.50 1.88
C PHE A 200 1.14 -17.88 2.01
N LEU A 201 1.99 -18.04 1.00
CA LEU A 201 3.37 -17.57 1.01
C LEU A 201 3.69 -16.74 -0.24
N PRO A 202 4.65 -15.80 -0.13
CA PRO A 202 5.18 -15.10 -1.29
C PRO A 202 5.77 -16.05 -2.34
N ALA A 203 5.64 -15.67 -3.62
CA ALA A 203 6.02 -16.51 -4.76
C ALA A 203 7.48 -17.02 -4.72
N HIS A 204 8.40 -16.30 -4.09
CA HIS A 204 9.80 -16.71 -3.97
C HIS A 204 10.01 -17.88 -2.99
N LEU A 205 9.09 -18.10 -2.04
CA LEU A 205 9.10 -19.22 -1.09
C LEU A 205 8.30 -20.44 -1.58
N CYS A 206 7.43 -20.26 -2.58
CA CYS A 206 6.67 -21.36 -3.19
C CYS A 206 7.52 -22.24 -4.11
N LYS A 207 8.70 -21.77 -4.54
CA LYS A 207 9.55 -22.47 -5.52
C LYS A 207 10.14 -23.74 -4.94
N ARG A 208 9.91 -24.87 -5.63
CA ARG A 208 10.68 -26.09 -5.43
C ARG A 208 12.09 -25.88 -5.96
N GLY A 209 13.11 -26.42 -5.28
CA GLY A 209 14.46 -26.48 -5.80
C GLY A 209 14.51 -27.26 -7.11
N HIS A 210 14.35 -26.59 -8.24
CA HIS A 210 14.48 -27.15 -9.58
C HIS A 210 15.97 -27.29 -9.93
N GLY A 211 16.67 -28.18 -9.23
CA GLY A 211 17.89 -28.74 -9.76
C GLY A 211 17.53 -29.71 -10.89
N LEU A 212 18.10 -29.53 -12.08
CA LEU A 212 17.99 -30.45 -13.24
C LEU A 212 18.36 -31.91 -12.91
N PHE A 213 18.94 -32.19 -11.72
CA PHE A 213 19.28 -33.53 -11.23
C PHE A 213 18.28 -34.13 -10.23
N ALA A 214 17.20 -33.43 -9.87
CA ALA A 214 16.21 -33.95 -8.91
C ALA A 214 15.36 -35.10 -9.51
N ALA A 215 15.09 -35.06 -10.82
CA ALA A 215 14.34 -36.11 -11.53
C ALA A 215 15.12 -37.44 -11.62
N LEU A 216 16.44 -37.42 -11.52
CA LEU A 216 17.29 -38.61 -11.66
C LEU A 216 17.45 -39.42 -10.35
N ARG A 217 16.97 -38.92 -9.20
CA ARG A 217 17.19 -39.58 -7.90
C ARG A 217 16.05 -40.44 -7.37
N GLY A 218 14.94 -40.58 -8.10
CA GLY A 218 13.86 -41.53 -7.74
C GLY A 218 13.29 -41.39 -6.32
N ARG A 219 13.59 -40.30 -5.61
CA ARG A 219 13.08 -39.99 -4.28
C ARG A 219 12.01 -38.95 -4.46
N GLY A 220 10.81 -39.26 -3.96
CA GLY A 220 9.60 -38.44 -4.09
C GLY A 220 9.86 -36.95 -3.85
N ALA A 221 9.05 -36.12 -4.51
CA ALA A 221 9.11 -34.66 -4.42
C ALA A 221 9.19 -34.22 -2.96
N LYS A 222 10.38 -33.82 -2.50
CA LYS A 222 10.55 -33.23 -1.17
C LYS A 222 9.79 -31.90 -1.16
N ALA A 223 9.03 -31.67 -0.10
CA ALA A 223 8.39 -30.39 0.15
C ALA A 223 9.42 -29.24 0.02
N GLY A 224 9.00 -28.12 -0.56
CA GLY A 224 9.84 -26.91 -0.58
C GLY A 224 10.16 -26.48 0.86
N THR A 225 11.25 -25.77 1.08
CA THR A 225 11.64 -25.31 2.43
C THR A 225 10.50 -24.52 3.09
N GLY A 226 9.83 -23.65 2.33
CA GLY A 226 8.67 -22.87 2.81
C GLY A 226 7.42 -23.71 3.10
N GLU A 227 7.18 -24.81 2.39
CA GLU A 227 6.00 -25.69 2.62
C GLU A 227 6.09 -26.36 4.01
N GLN A 228 7.27 -26.87 4.35
CA GLN A 228 7.46 -27.55 5.63
C GLN A 228 7.45 -26.57 6.81
N GLY A 229 8.06 -25.40 6.65
CA GLY A 229 8.07 -24.36 7.67
C GLY A 229 6.68 -23.78 7.91
N LEU A 230 5.91 -23.49 6.84
CA LEU A 230 4.50 -23.10 6.92
C LEU A 230 3.66 -24.13 7.67
N LEU A 231 3.80 -25.43 7.33
CA LEU A 231 3.06 -26.48 8.02
C LEU A 231 3.41 -26.55 9.52
N ASN A 232 4.68 -26.34 9.87
CA ASN A 232 5.12 -26.30 11.26
C ASN A 232 4.59 -25.06 12.00
N ALA A 233 4.53 -23.90 11.33
CA ALA A 233 3.95 -22.68 11.87
C ALA A 233 2.43 -22.84 12.06
N TYR A 234 1.72 -23.42 11.10
CA TYR A 234 0.28 -23.66 11.15
C TYR A 234 -0.12 -24.57 12.33
N ARG A 235 0.65 -25.62 12.60
CA ARG A 235 0.45 -26.48 13.80
C ARG A 235 0.57 -25.73 15.13
N ARG A 236 1.29 -24.61 15.16
CA ARG A 236 1.55 -23.82 16.38
C ARG A 236 0.53 -22.72 16.62
N VAL A 237 -0.35 -22.42 15.65
CA VAL A 237 -1.40 -21.41 15.82
C VAL A 237 -2.35 -21.90 16.91
N GLN A 238 -2.41 -21.15 18.01
CA GLN A 238 -3.20 -21.53 19.19
C GLN A 238 -4.70 -21.36 18.93
N GLU A 239 -5.49 -22.27 19.47
CA GLU A 239 -6.95 -22.13 19.51
C GLU A 239 -7.34 -21.18 20.64
N ALA A 240 -8.14 -20.16 20.33
CA ALA A 240 -8.87 -19.44 21.37
C ALA A 240 -9.91 -20.41 21.96
N ALA A 241 -9.86 -20.65 23.27
CA ALA A 241 -10.80 -21.53 23.95
C ALA A 241 -12.22 -20.96 23.83
N GLY A 242 -13.03 -21.53 22.91
CA GLY A 242 -14.43 -21.18 22.69
C GLY A 242 -15.25 -22.44 22.39
N SER A 243 -16.43 -22.54 22.99
CA SER A 243 -17.36 -23.66 22.83
C SER A 243 -17.78 -23.88 21.38
N ASP A 244 -18.03 -25.16 21.02
CA ASP A 244 -18.22 -25.77 19.70
C ASP A 244 -19.28 -25.17 18.72
N GLY A 245 -19.77 -23.94 18.91
CA GLY A 245 -20.86 -23.36 18.12
C GLY A 245 -20.49 -22.22 17.16
N GLU A 246 -19.35 -21.54 17.30
CA GLU A 246 -19.10 -20.24 16.66
C GLU A 246 -17.88 -20.24 15.72
N ARG A 247 -17.92 -21.05 14.65
CA ARG A 247 -16.80 -21.15 13.68
C ARG A 247 -16.50 -19.85 12.93
N GLU A 248 -17.49 -18.97 12.78
CA GLU A 248 -17.39 -17.77 11.94
C GLU A 248 -17.27 -16.46 12.76
N ALA A 249 -17.62 -16.48 14.05
CA ALA A 249 -17.39 -15.37 14.99
C ALA A 249 -15.95 -15.33 15.55
N SER A 250 -15.15 -16.38 15.30
CA SER A 250 -13.79 -16.57 15.87
C SER A 250 -12.64 -16.17 14.92
N LEU A 251 -12.91 -15.49 13.80
CA LEU A 251 -11.84 -15.07 12.86
C LEU A 251 -11.15 -13.76 13.28
N SER A 252 -11.85 -12.85 13.97
CA SER A 252 -11.30 -11.55 14.38
C SER A 252 -9.98 -11.62 15.17
N PRO A 253 -9.77 -12.57 16.11
CA PRO A 253 -8.48 -12.75 16.76
C PRO A 253 -7.33 -13.03 15.78
N HIS A 254 -7.60 -13.79 14.71
CA HIS A 254 -6.60 -14.16 13.71
C HIS A 254 -6.28 -13.00 12.76
N TYR A 255 -7.30 -12.24 12.34
CA TYR A 255 -7.09 -10.98 11.61
C TYR A 255 -6.25 -10.01 12.44
N ARG A 256 -6.59 -9.84 13.72
CA ARG A 256 -5.84 -8.98 14.64
C ARG A 256 -4.41 -9.48 14.84
N ALA A 257 -4.20 -10.79 15.03
CA ALA A 257 -2.85 -11.35 15.15
C ALA A 257 -1.99 -11.11 13.90
N TYR A 258 -2.59 -11.25 12.72
CA TYR A 258 -1.91 -10.96 11.44
C TYR A 258 -1.53 -9.48 11.36
N LEU A 259 -2.48 -8.59 11.63
CA LEU A 259 -2.27 -7.14 11.60
C LEU A 259 -1.23 -6.70 12.65
N LEU A 260 -1.28 -7.24 13.86
CA LEU A 260 -0.28 -6.97 14.91
C LEU A 260 1.13 -7.33 14.45
N LYS A 261 1.29 -8.49 13.80
CA LYS A 261 2.59 -8.88 13.24
C LYS A 261 3.01 -7.94 12.11
N CYS A 262 2.08 -7.52 11.25
CA CYS A 262 2.36 -6.51 10.22
C CYS A 262 2.69 -5.12 10.80
N HIS A 263 2.16 -4.73 11.96
CA HIS A 263 2.46 -3.45 12.60
C HIS A 263 3.92 -3.34 13.05
N GLU A 264 4.60 -4.47 13.27
CA GLU A 264 6.05 -4.52 13.51
C GLU A 264 6.86 -4.06 12.29
N LEU A 265 6.27 -4.11 11.10
CA LEU A 265 6.91 -3.69 9.85
C LEU A 265 6.87 -2.16 9.74
N PRO A 266 8.01 -1.47 9.59
CA PRO A 266 8.04 -0.01 9.51
C PRO A 266 7.23 0.56 8.33
N PHE A 267 7.18 -0.18 7.22
CA PHE A 267 6.49 0.18 5.98
C PHE A 267 5.03 -0.30 5.89
N TYR A 268 4.48 -0.86 6.97
CA TYR A 268 3.05 -1.21 7.02
C TYR A 268 2.17 0.03 6.89
N GLY A 269 1.19 -0.02 5.98
CA GLY A 269 0.23 1.06 5.73
C GLY A 269 0.79 2.27 4.98
N CYS A 270 2.00 2.17 4.41
CA CYS A 270 2.58 3.22 3.57
C CYS A 270 1.90 3.34 2.19
N ALA A 271 1.90 4.56 1.64
CA ALA A 271 1.83 4.77 0.20
C ALA A 271 3.19 4.40 -0.42
N PHE A 272 3.20 3.77 -1.60
CA PHE A 272 4.44 3.39 -2.28
C PHE A 272 4.58 4.12 -3.61
N PHE A 273 5.79 4.61 -3.86
CA PHE A 273 6.18 5.31 -5.05
C PHE A 273 7.32 4.59 -5.74
N HIS A 274 7.41 4.73 -7.06
CA HIS A 274 8.50 4.19 -7.85
C HIS A 274 9.66 5.18 -7.87
N GLY A 275 10.89 4.68 -7.74
CA GLY A 275 12.08 5.48 -7.94
C GLY A 275 13.30 4.63 -8.25
N GLU A 276 14.41 5.30 -8.50
CA GLU A 276 15.71 4.66 -8.70
C GLU A 276 16.78 5.37 -7.87
N ILE A 277 17.82 4.64 -7.48
CA ILE A 277 19.01 5.19 -6.81
C ILE A 277 20.27 4.74 -7.51
N ASP A 278 21.33 5.54 -7.39
CA ASP A 278 22.65 5.18 -7.91
C ASP A 278 23.23 3.97 -7.17
N LYS A 279 23.80 3.01 -7.92
CA LYS A 279 24.48 1.85 -7.33
C LYS A 279 25.80 2.29 -6.68
N PRO A 280 26.16 1.76 -5.48
CA PRO A 280 27.45 2.05 -4.87
C PRO A 280 28.58 1.58 -5.79
N ALA A 281 29.67 2.35 -5.85
CA ALA A 281 30.84 1.99 -6.64
C ALA A 281 31.55 0.78 -6.01
N GLN A 282 31.25 -0.43 -6.47
CA GLN A 282 31.97 -1.64 -6.09
C GLN A 282 32.82 -2.14 -7.27
N GLY A 283 34.15 -2.12 -7.13
CA GLY A 283 35.11 -2.89 -7.96
C GLY A 283 35.58 -2.27 -9.29
N PHE A 284 36.73 -2.76 -9.79
CA PHE A 284 37.50 -2.24 -10.93
C PHE A 284 36.88 -2.42 -12.33
N LEU A 285 35.75 -3.13 -12.47
CA LEU A 285 35.15 -3.50 -13.78
C LEU A 285 33.69 -3.04 -13.98
N HIS A 286 33.14 -2.20 -13.10
CA HIS A 286 31.69 -2.01 -13.05
C HIS A 286 31.22 -0.72 -13.74
N ARG A 287 30.29 -0.91 -14.69
CA ARG A 287 29.50 0.17 -15.28
C ARG A 287 28.65 0.81 -14.17
N GLY A 288 28.77 2.13 -14.03
CA GLY A 288 27.81 2.92 -13.25
C GLY A 288 26.37 2.64 -13.71
N GLY A 289 25.40 2.94 -12.86
CA GLY A 289 23.99 2.80 -13.22
C GLY A 289 23.08 2.83 -12.00
N ARG A 290 21.79 2.88 -12.29
CA ARG A 290 20.74 2.96 -11.27
C ARG A 290 20.19 1.58 -10.92
N LYS A 291 19.57 1.46 -9.76
CA LYS A 291 18.76 0.32 -9.37
C LYS A 291 17.35 0.78 -8.97
N PRO A 292 16.30 0.01 -9.33
CA PRO A 292 14.94 0.35 -8.96
C PRO A 292 14.70 0.13 -7.46
N VAL A 293 14.00 1.08 -6.86
CA VAL A 293 13.57 1.05 -5.46
C VAL A 293 12.10 1.42 -5.34
N SER A 294 11.48 0.98 -4.26
CA SER A 294 10.19 1.51 -3.82
C SER A 294 10.42 2.48 -2.67
N VAL A 295 9.79 3.65 -2.73
CA VAL A 295 9.79 4.63 -1.65
C VAL A 295 8.45 4.53 -0.92
N ALA A 296 8.47 4.10 0.33
CA ALA A 296 7.28 3.88 1.15
C ALA A 296 7.14 4.99 2.20
N ILE A 297 6.04 5.74 2.16
CA ILE A 297 5.80 6.92 3.00
C ILE A 297 4.50 6.74 3.79
N SER A 298 4.54 6.99 5.10
CA SER A 298 3.37 6.99 6.00
C SER A 298 3.47 8.12 7.02
N LEU A 299 2.64 8.08 8.07
CA LEU A 299 2.75 8.99 9.22
C LEU A 299 4.03 8.77 10.06
N ASP A 300 4.67 7.61 9.94
CA ASP A 300 5.84 7.28 10.75
C ASP A 300 7.14 7.81 10.12
N GLY A 301 7.19 7.93 8.79
CA GLY A 301 8.38 8.37 8.07
C GLY A 301 8.49 7.84 6.64
N VAL A 302 9.73 7.80 6.14
CA VAL A 302 10.10 7.41 4.77
C VAL A 302 10.99 6.17 4.80
N HIS A 303 10.71 5.20 3.94
CA HIS A 303 11.48 3.98 3.79
C HIS A 303 11.84 3.74 2.33
N VAL A 304 13.08 3.32 2.07
CA VAL A 304 13.57 2.96 0.74
C VAL A 304 13.81 1.46 0.70
N ILE A 305 13.18 0.77 -0.25
CA ILE A 305 13.17 -0.70 -0.34
C ILE A 305 13.74 -1.11 -1.70
N ASP A 306 14.65 -2.08 -1.70
CA ASP A 306 15.19 -2.65 -2.95
C ASP A 306 14.12 -3.49 -3.66
N CYS A 307 13.73 -3.09 -4.88
CA CYS A 307 12.67 -3.78 -5.63
C CYS A 307 13.03 -5.22 -5.99
N ARG A 308 14.32 -5.53 -6.16
CA ARG A 308 14.79 -6.84 -6.62
C ARG A 308 15.10 -7.76 -5.44
N GLU A 309 15.83 -7.23 -4.47
CA GLU A 309 16.28 -8.01 -3.32
C GLU A 309 15.28 -8.02 -2.17
N LYS A 310 14.19 -7.26 -2.27
CA LYS A 310 13.06 -7.23 -1.32
C LYS A 310 13.53 -7.07 0.12
N HIS A 311 14.40 -6.09 0.36
CA HIS A 311 14.83 -5.70 1.71
C HIS A 311 14.86 -4.19 1.85
N VAL A 312 14.70 -3.72 3.09
CA VAL A 312 14.78 -2.30 3.43
C VAL A 312 16.23 -1.83 3.35
N LEU A 313 16.47 -0.78 2.57
CA LEU A 313 17.77 -0.12 2.43
C LEU A 313 17.95 1.02 3.44
N LEU A 314 16.88 1.78 3.67
CA LEU A 314 16.85 2.95 4.54
C LEU A 314 15.47 3.09 5.18
N GLY A 315 15.41 3.43 6.46
CA GLY A 315 14.20 3.86 7.16
C GLY A 315 14.51 5.10 7.99
N LEU A 316 13.73 6.16 7.79
CA LEU A 316 13.91 7.46 8.43
C LEU A 316 12.58 7.96 8.97
N ARG A 317 12.53 8.25 10.27
CA ARG A 317 11.44 9.02 10.86
C ARG A 317 11.54 10.48 10.44
N PHE A 318 10.44 11.23 10.50
CA PHE A 318 10.46 12.64 10.09
C PHE A 318 11.38 13.53 10.93
N GLN A 319 11.74 13.11 12.16
CA GLN A 319 12.72 13.83 12.97
C GLN A 319 14.18 13.55 12.57
N GLU A 320 14.41 12.52 11.74
CA GLU A 320 15.73 12.00 11.33
C GLU A 320 16.10 12.43 9.91
N LEU A 321 15.23 13.18 9.23
CA LEU A 321 15.43 13.56 7.84
C LEU A 321 15.12 15.03 7.58
N SER A 322 15.87 15.61 6.65
CA SER A 322 15.47 16.78 5.86
C SER A 322 15.25 16.32 4.42
N TRP A 323 14.37 16.97 3.68
CA TRP A 323 14.13 16.62 2.29
C TRP A 323 13.97 17.85 1.40
N ASP A 324 14.26 17.67 0.12
CA ASP A 324 13.88 18.61 -0.93
C ASP A 324 13.56 17.84 -2.21
N HIS A 325 12.99 18.50 -3.21
CA HIS A 325 12.81 17.90 -4.52
C HIS A 325 13.18 18.86 -5.64
N THR A 326 13.72 18.31 -6.73
CA THR A 326 14.00 19.03 -7.96
C THR A 326 12.87 18.76 -8.96
N SER A 327 12.26 19.83 -9.48
CA SER A 327 11.23 19.74 -10.54
C SER A 327 11.86 19.58 -11.92
N PRO A 328 11.16 18.91 -12.86
CA PRO A 328 11.73 18.54 -14.16
C PRO A 328 11.95 19.71 -15.14
N GLU A 329 11.60 20.94 -14.77
CA GLU A 329 11.69 22.10 -15.66
C GLU A 329 13.15 22.45 -16.03
N GLU A 330 14.13 21.95 -15.26
CA GLU A 330 15.56 22.20 -15.48
C GLU A 330 16.42 20.91 -15.46
N GLU A 331 16.08 19.91 -14.64
CA GLU A 331 16.84 18.65 -14.46
C GLU A 331 15.92 17.41 -14.40
N GLU A 332 16.46 16.21 -14.19
CA GLU A 332 15.62 15.04 -13.88
C GLU A 332 14.89 15.23 -12.53
N SER A 333 13.64 14.77 -12.43
CA SER A 333 12.88 14.82 -11.18
C SER A 333 13.52 13.96 -10.11
N VAL A 334 13.83 14.57 -8.97
CA VAL A 334 14.58 13.92 -7.89
C VAL A 334 13.98 14.28 -6.55
N LEU A 335 13.88 13.28 -5.66
CA LEU A 335 13.70 13.48 -4.23
C LEU A 335 15.06 13.34 -3.54
N TRP A 336 15.42 14.36 -2.77
CA TRP A 336 16.62 14.41 -1.95
C TRP A 336 16.26 14.10 -0.51
N LEU A 337 16.96 13.14 0.10
CA LEU A 337 16.83 12.83 1.52
C LEU A 337 18.18 13.06 2.20
N GLU A 338 18.24 14.03 3.10
CA GLU A 338 19.38 14.30 3.97
C GLU A 338 19.13 13.68 5.35
N PHE A 339 20.13 12.99 5.89
CA PHE A 339 20.08 12.36 7.21
C PHE A 339 21.47 12.23 7.81
N ASP A 340 21.54 12.02 9.13
CA ASP A 340 22.81 11.82 9.82
C ASP A 340 23.48 10.50 9.42
N GLY A 341 24.80 10.51 9.34
CA GLY A 341 25.62 9.33 9.14
C GLY A 341 26.98 9.43 9.82
N ASP A 342 27.75 8.37 9.64
CA ASP A 342 29.14 8.27 10.07
C ASP A 342 30.02 7.86 8.88
N ASN A 343 31.20 8.45 8.78
CA ASN A 343 32.24 8.04 7.85
C ASN A 343 33.56 7.91 8.62
N GLU A 344 34.04 6.68 8.79
CA GLU A 344 35.28 6.35 9.51
C GLU A 344 35.35 6.95 10.94
N GLY A 345 34.22 6.96 11.67
CA GLY A 345 34.12 7.52 13.02
C GLY A 345 33.93 9.04 13.06
N THR A 346 33.84 9.69 11.89
CA THR A 346 33.52 11.11 11.77
C THR A 346 32.03 11.28 11.45
N PRO A 347 31.27 12.02 12.29
CA PRO A 347 29.88 12.33 11.97
C PRO A 347 29.77 13.19 10.70
N VAL A 348 28.97 12.75 9.74
CA VAL A 348 28.73 13.42 8.45
C VAL A 348 27.23 13.50 8.18
N ASN A 349 26.81 14.47 7.38
CA ASN A 349 25.48 14.45 6.77
C ASN A 349 25.57 13.61 5.49
N LYS A 350 24.58 12.75 5.29
CA LYS A 350 24.45 11.89 4.12
C LYS A 350 23.26 12.35 3.30
N LEU A 351 23.48 12.55 2.01
CA LEU A 351 22.46 12.92 1.05
C LEU A 351 22.22 11.77 0.08
N LEU A 352 21.00 11.22 0.10
CA LEU A 352 20.54 10.21 -0.84
C LEU A 352 19.73 10.88 -1.96
N LYS A 353 20.10 10.54 -3.19
CA LYS A 353 19.43 10.98 -4.41
C LYS A 353 18.49 9.88 -4.92
N ILE A 354 17.19 10.18 -5.02
CA ILE A 354 16.18 9.27 -5.55
C ILE A 354 15.58 9.87 -6.82
N TYR A 355 15.85 9.26 -7.96
CA TYR A 355 15.30 9.67 -9.26
C TYR A 355 13.86 9.16 -9.39
N SER A 356 12.92 10.08 -9.61
CA SER A 356 11.51 9.74 -9.80
C SER A 356 10.70 10.94 -10.27
N LYS A 357 9.90 10.77 -11.32
CA LYS A 357 8.84 11.73 -11.70
C LYS A 357 7.76 11.93 -10.63
N GLN A 358 7.73 11.08 -9.60
CA GLN A 358 6.79 11.17 -8.48
C GLN A 358 7.34 12.03 -7.32
N ALA A 359 8.50 12.68 -7.49
CA ALA A 359 9.16 13.45 -6.42
C ALA A 359 8.27 14.55 -5.81
N GLU A 360 7.49 15.28 -6.62
CA GLU A 360 6.53 16.28 -6.13
C GLU A 360 5.43 15.64 -5.25
N LEU A 361 4.91 14.48 -5.65
CA LEU A 361 3.91 13.74 -4.89
C LEU A 361 4.48 13.25 -3.56
N MET A 362 5.71 12.71 -3.58
CA MET A 362 6.42 12.27 -2.39
C MET A 362 6.67 13.44 -1.42
N SER A 363 7.21 14.56 -1.92
CA SER A 363 7.46 15.76 -1.11
C SER A 363 6.18 16.29 -0.47
N SER A 364 5.11 16.42 -1.26
CA SER A 364 3.80 16.88 -0.76
C SER A 364 3.22 15.97 0.32
N LEU A 365 3.41 14.65 0.19
CA LEU A 365 2.95 13.68 1.18
C LEU A 365 3.77 13.76 2.47
N ILE A 366 5.09 13.90 2.38
CA ILE A 366 5.97 14.09 3.55
C ILE A 366 5.56 15.35 4.31
N GLU A 367 5.41 16.48 3.61
CA GLU A 367 4.98 17.75 4.22
C GLU A 367 3.65 17.58 4.95
N TYR A 368 2.64 17.01 4.28
CA TYR A 368 1.33 16.81 4.88
C TYR A 368 1.36 15.86 6.10
N CYS A 369 2.15 14.79 6.06
CA CYS A 369 2.30 13.88 7.21
C CYS A 369 2.90 14.60 8.43
N ILE A 370 3.85 15.51 8.22
CA ILE A 370 4.47 16.31 9.28
C ILE A 370 3.48 17.32 9.86
N GLU A 371 2.75 18.05 9.00
CA GLU A 371 1.71 18.99 9.43
C GLU A 371 0.62 18.30 10.24
N LEU A 372 0.15 17.13 9.79
CA LEU A 372 -0.88 16.37 10.49
C LEU A 372 -0.39 15.88 11.87
N SER A 373 0.88 15.48 11.98
CA SER A 373 1.47 15.03 13.24
C SER A 373 1.58 16.18 14.25
N GLN A 374 1.96 17.37 13.80
CA GLN A 374 2.04 18.58 14.64
C GLN A 374 0.67 19.05 15.11
N ALA A 375 -0.36 18.93 14.27
CA ALA A 375 -1.74 19.28 14.64
C ALA A 375 -2.37 18.30 15.64
N ALA A 376 -1.85 17.07 15.72
CA ALA A 376 -2.35 16.01 16.61
C ALA A 376 -1.73 16.01 18.02
N GLU A 377 -0.60 16.67 18.22
CA GLU A 377 0.01 16.88 19.54
C GLU A 377 -0.83 17.91 20.33
N PRO A 378 -1.45 17.54 21.46
CA PRO A 378 -2.12 18.52 22.31
C PRO A 378 -1.08 19.50 22.86
N ALA A 379 -1.43 20.79 22.94
CA ALA A 379 -0.64 21.85 23.55
C ALA A 379 -0.36 21.57 25.05
N ALA A 380 0.54 20.64 25.34
CA ALA A 380 1.02 20.34 26.68
C ALA A 380 2.34 21.07 26.87
N SER A 381 2.23 22.33 27.34
CA SER A 381 3.21 23.16 28.06
C SER A 381 3.15 24.61 27.57
N GLN A 382 2.04 25.31 27.85
CA GLN A 382 2.07 26.76 27.96
C GLN A 382 1.38 27.14 29.27
N GLU A 383 2.20 27.27 30.32
CA GLU A 383 1.81 28.09 31.47
C GLU A 383 1.50 29.51 30.98
N ALA A 384 0.34 30.00 31.39
CA ALA A 384 -0.23 31.26 30.98
C ALA A 384 0.63 32.46 31.44
N GLY A 385 1.00 33.32 30.48
CA GLY A 385 1.32 34.73 30.68
C GLY A 385 0.38 35.59 29.84
N PRO A 386 -0.01 36.80 30.28
CA PRO A 386 -1.14 37.52 29.72
C PRO A 386 -0.86 38.04 28.31
N THR A 387 -1.95 38.05 27.53
CA THR A 387 -2.07 38.37 26.12
C THR A 387 -1.58 39.77 25.74
N SER A 388 -0.79 39.83 24.65
CA SER A 388 -0.79 40.96 23.73
C SER A 388 -1.17 40.45 22.34
N ALA A 389 -2.37 40.83 21.90
CA ALA A 389 -2.86 40.54 20.56
C ALA A 389 -2.11 41.39 19.53
N SER A 390 -1.32 40.72 18.68
CA SER A 390 -0.92 41.24 17.38
C SER A 390 -1.20 40.16 16.35
N GLY A 391 -2.21 40.38 15.52
CA GLY A 391 -2.47 39.54 14.35
C GLY A 391 -1.31 39.67 13.38
N SER A 392 -0.46 38.65 13.34
CA SER A 392 0.51 38.42 12.28
C SER A 392 0.29 37.01 11.78
N SER A 393 -0.03 36.89 10.49
CA SER A 393 -0.04 35.65 9.74
C SER A 393 1.27 34.87 10.00
N PRO A 394 1.24 33.54 10.09
CA PRO A 394 2.46 32.77 10.27
C PRO A 394 3.41 32.99 9.06
N PRO A 395 4.72 33.11 9.27
CA PRO A 395 5.69 33.24 8.19
C PRO A 395 5.74 31.93 7.38
N PRO A 396 6.15 31.99 6.10
CA PRO A 396 6.23 30.79 5.26
C PRO A 396 7.28 29.81 5.82
N HIS A 397 6.83 28.57 6.07
CA HIS A 397 7.55 27.30 6.14
C HIS A 397 9.01 27.38 6.64
N GLN A 398 9.22 27.43 7.96
CA GLN A 398 10.49 26.94 8.51
C GLN A 398 10.47 25.42 8.46
N ARG A 399 11.16 24.86 7.47
CA ARG A 399 11.38 23.41 7.34
C ARG A 399 12.01 22.86 8.62
N PRO A 400 11.67 21.65 9.07
CA PRO A 400 12.23 21.09 10.30
C PRO A 400 13.75 21.05 10.20
N GLN A 401 14.45 21.65 11.17
CA GLN A 401 15.90 21.52 11.26
C GLN A 401 16.25 20.09 11.70
N LEU A 402 17.20 19.47 11.01
CA LEU A 402 17.72 18.14 11.31
C LEU A 402 18.10 18.06 12.80
N ARG A 403 17.45 17.19 13.57
CA ARG A 403 17.82 16.95 14.97
C ARG A 403 18.74 15.75 15.03
N ARG A 404 20.01 15.98 15.39
CA ARG A 404 20.99 14.91 15.55
C ARG A 404 20.50 13.82 16.50
N GLN A 405 20.27 12.61 15.99
CA GLN A 405 19.88 11.46 16.81
C GLN A 405 20.64 10.20 16.39
N GLY A 406 21.23 9.51 17.38
CA GLY A 406 22.10 8.33 17.18
C GLY A 406 21.38 7.03 16.80
N SER A 407 20.21 7.09 16.16
CA SER A 407 19.42 5.89 15.87
C SER A 407 18.62 6.01 14.56
N VAL A 408 19.30 6.28 13.45
CA VAL A 408 18.76 5.88 12.14
C VAL A 408 18.60 4.36 12.17
N VAL A 409 17.40 3.84 11.90
CA VAL A 409 17.18 2.40 11.73
C VAL A 409 17.77 2.00 10.37
N CYS A 410 19.09 1.96 10.29
CA CYS A 410 19.84 1.72 9.08
C CYS A 410 20.38 0.29 9.08
N SER A 411 19.65 -0.63 8.46
CA SER A 411 20.12 -2.01 8.39
C SER A 411 21.32 -2.17 7.44
N ARG A 412 21.49 -1.29 6.42
CA ARG A 412 22.48 -1.45 5.33
C ARG A 412 22.93 -0.15 4.64
N ILE A 413 23.33 0.88 5.37
CA ILE A 413 23.77 2.17 4.78
C ILE A 413 24.87 2.01 3.71
N GLN A 414 25.76 1.03 3.90
CA GLN A 414 26.84 0.68 2.99
C GLN A 414 26.39 0.21 1.60
N HIS A 415 25.09 -0.07 1.42
CA HIS A 415 24.51 -0.46 0.12
C HIS A 415 23.88 0.74 -0.62
N LEU A 416 23.99 1.94 -0.05
CA LEU A 416 23.54 3.20 -0.64
C LEU A 416 24.74 3.98 -1.20
N SER A 417 24.54 4.62 -2.35
CA SER A 417 25.44 5.67 -2.83
C SER A 417 24.95 7.00 -2.26
N THR A 418 25.65 7.54 -1.26
CA THR A 418 25.33 8.84 -0.64
C THR A 418 26.41 9.87 -0.95
N ILE A 419 26.03 11.15 -0.94
CA ILE A 419 26.99 12.26 -0.89
C ILE A 419 27.20 12.60 0.58
N ASP A 420 28.44 12.53 1.04
CA ASP A 420 28.81 12.78 2.43
C ASP A 420 29.45 14.17 2.55
N TYR A 421 28.99 14.98 3.50
CA TYR A 421 29.59 16.28 3.79
C TYR A 421 29.52 16.62 5.28
N VAL A 422 30.34 17.57 5.70
CA VAL A 422 30.29 18.17 7.05
C VAL A 422 29.74 19.58 6.89
N GLU A 423 28.65 19.90 7.57
CA GLU A 423 28.12 21.25 7.57
C GLU A 423 29.13 22.20 8.25
N GLU A 424 29.75 23.09 7.49
CA GLU A 424 30.59 24.14 8.07
C GLU A 424 29.67 25.13 8.80
N VAL A 425 29.65 25.05 10.13
CA VAL A 425 28.99 26.07 10.96
C VAL A 425 29.70 27.39 10.69
N VAL A 426 29.09 28.24 9.87
CA VAL A 426 29.50 29.64 9.71
C VAL A 426 29.36 30.30 11.07
N LYS A 427 30.47 30.38 11.82
CA LYS A 427 30.55 31.21 13.01
C LYS A 427 30.25 32.64 12.57
N ASN A 428 29.29 33.27 13.26
CA ASN A 428 28.84 34.65 13.08
C ASN A 428 29.89 35.56 12.43
N PRO A 429 29.54 36.38 11.42
CA PRO A 429 30.44 37.42 10.96
C PRO A 429 30.82 38.31 12.17
N PRO A 430 32.09 38.73 12.30
CA PRO A 430 32.51 39.57 13.40
C PRO A 430 31.65 40.83 13.43
N ALA A 431 31.18 41.19 14.63
CA ALA A 431 30.42 42.41 14.86
C ALA A 431 31.11 43.59 14.19
N VAL A 432 30.34 44.31 13.37
CA VAL A 432 30.76 45.60 12.83
C VAL A 432 30.99 46.51 14.02
N GLN A 433 32.26 46.76 14.34
CA GLN A 433 32.66 47.73 15.33
C GLN A 433 32.35 49.10 14.75
N GLU A 434 31.37 49.79 15.32
CA GLU A 434 31.15 51.22 15.11
C GLU A 434 32.48 51.96 15.30
N MET A 435 33.06 52.48 14.21
CA MET A 435 34.03 53.56 14.30
C MET A 435 33.28 54.87 14.09
N GLN A 436 33.14 55.60 15.19
CA GLN A 436 32.95 57.04 15.19
C GLN A 436 34.04 57.69 14.34
N PHE A 437 33.64 58.50 13.35
CA PHE A 437 34.18 59.83 13.09
C PHE A 437 33.11 60.69 12.42
#